data_AF-A0A0D2XTC0-F1
#
_entry.id   AF-A0A0D2XTC0-F1
#
_cell.length_a   1.000
_cell.length_b   1.000
_cell.length_c   1.000
_cell.angle_alpha   90.00
_cell.angle_beta   90.00
_cell.angle_gamma   90.00
#
_symmetry.space_group_name_H-M   'P 1'
#
loop_
_entity.id
_entity.type
_entity.pdbx_description
1 polymer ?
#
loop_
_entity_poly.entity_id
_entity_poly.type
_entity_poly.pdbx_seq_one_letter_code
_entity_poly.pdbx_strand_id
1 'polypeptide(L)'
;MAVLQSPYPAINGGLASTTDTWIAISYGFSLLVNVWAFYRISGGLFNPAVTLGLCIAGQLPWLRAAFLVPAQLLGSMCAGGLVDAMFPGSVAQANTVLGPYTSIAKGVFLEMFFTAQLIFVVLMLAAEKSRDTFIAPIGIGLALFVALIPGDMWVFYLSTWRSGR
;
A
#
# COMPACT_ATOMS: atom_id res chain seq x y z
N MET A 1 13.66 -2.02 6.75
CA MET A 1 14.63 -2.24 5.66
C MET A 1 14.16 -1.40 4.49
N ALA A 2 14.76 -0.24 4.26
CA ALA A 2 14.50 0.53 3.04
C ALA A 2 15.09 -0.27 1.87
N VAL A 3 14.23 -1.02 1.17
CA VAL A 3 14.61 -1.72 -0.04
C VAL A 3 14.77 -0.65 -1.12
N LEU A 4 16.00 -0.44 -1.57
CA LEU A 4 16.31 0.55 -2.60
C LEU A 4 15.60 0.18 -3.90
N GLN A 5 14.60 0.97 -4.30
CA GLN A 5 13.95 0.86 -5.61
C GLN A 5 15.00 0.85 -6.73
N SER A 6 14.85 -0.06 -7.69
CA SER A 6 15.87 -0.27 -8.73
C SER A 6 15.99 0.99 -9.60
N PRO A 7 17.20 1.55 -9.82
CA PRO A 7 17.38 2.79 -10.59
C PRO A 7 17.05 2.66 -12.08
N TYR A 8 16.86 1.44 -12.59
CA TYR A 8 16.69 1.17 -14.01
C TYR A 8 15.43 0.33 -14.27
N PRO A 9 14.54 0.75 -15.19
CA PRO A 9 13.63 -0.19 -15.80
C PRO A 9 14.50 -1.22 -16.52
N ALA A 10 14.35 -2.50 -16.15
CA ALA A 10 15.08 -3.55 -16.83
C ALA A 10 14.58 -3.59 -18.28
N ILE A 11 15.35 -3.00 -19.18
CA ILE A 11 15.19 -3.07 -20.64
C ILE A 11 15.11 -4.52 -21.14
N ASN A 12 15.51 -5.49 -20.29
CA ASN A 12 15.42 -6.94 -20.50
C ASN A 12 15.00 -7.73 -19.22
N GLY A 13 14.15 -7.18 -18.34
CA GLY A 13 13.51 -7.95 -17.24
C GLY A 13 14.35 -8.50 -16.07
N GLY A 14 15.67 -8.26 -16.02
CA GLY A 14 16.58 -9.00 -15.12
C GLY A 14 16.90 -8.44 -13.72
N LEU A 15 16.77 -7.13 -13.46
CA LEU A 15 17.19 -6.50 -12.17
C LEU A 15 16.11 -5.64 -11.48
N ALA A 16 15.09 -5.21 -12.21
CA ALA A 16 13.92 -4.54 -11.62
C ALA A 16 13.06 -5.53 -10.81
N SER A 17 12.95 -6.78 -11.28
CA SER A 17 12.03 -7.79 -10.74
C SER A 17 12.27 -8.17 -9.28
N THR A 18 13.52 -8.27 -8.81
CA THR A 18 13.80 -8.72 -7.42
C THR A 18 13.47 -7.65 -6.40
N THR A 19 13.86 -6.41 -6.64
CA THR A 19 13.57 -5.28 -5.75
C THR A 19 12.06 -5.02 -5.66
N ASP A 20 11.38 -4.99 -6.81
CA ASP A 20 9.92 -4.78 -6.87
C ASP A 20 9.20 -5.90 -6.10
N THR A 21 9.67 -7.15 -6.25
CA THR A 21 9.15 -8.28 -5.47
C THR A 21 9.38 -8.11 -3.97
N TRP A 22 10.55 -7.64 -3.55
CA TRP A 22 10.84 -7.40 -2.13
C TRP A 22 9.96 -6.30 -1.53
N ILE A 23 9.67 -5.25 -2.30
CA ILE A 23 8.77 -4.17 -1.89
C ILE A 23 7.36 -4.72 -1.75
N ALA A 24 6.83 -5.37 -2.79
CA ALA A 24 5.50 -5.97 -2.77
C ALA A 24 5.31 -6.95 -1.59
N ILE A 25 6.27 -7.85 -1.37
CA ILE A 25 6.25 -8.79 -0.25
C ILE A 25 6.27 -8.03 1.08
N SER A 26 7.17 -7.06 1.25
CA SER A 26 7.30 -6.31 2.49
C SER A 26 6.00 -5.57 2.86
N TYR A 27 5.36 -4.91 1.90
CA TYR A 27 4.09 -4.23 2.12
C TYR A 27 2.94 -5.21 2.37
N GLY A 28 2.81 -6.27 1.57
CA GLY A 28 1.75 -7.26 1.72
C GLY A 28 1.79 -7.99 3.06
N PHE A 29 2.97 -8.45 3.48
CA PHE A 29 3.14 -9.13 4.78
C PHE A 29 3.06 -8.15 5.95
N SER A 30 3.59 -6.93 5.82
CA SER A 30 3.42 -5.90 6.85
C SER A 30 1.94 -5.60 7.09
N LEU A 31 1.16 -5.42 6.03
CA LEU A 31 -0.28 -5.22 6.14
C LEU A 31 -0.95 -6.45 6.75
N LEU A 32 -0.64 -7.66 6.28
CA LEU A 32 -1.18 -8.91 6.85
C LEU A 32 -1.00 -8.97 8.38
N VAL A 33 0.24 -8.82 8.85
CA VAL A 33 0.58 -8.95 10.28
C VAL A 33 -0.16 -7.89 11.11
N ASN A 34 -0.15 -6.64 10.65
CA ASN A 34 -0.82 -5.55 11.36
C ASN A 34 -2.34 -5.70 11.32
N VAL A 35 -2.93 -6.02 10.18
CA VAL A 35 -4.38 -6.29 10.08
C VAL A 35 -4.75 -7.40 11.05
N TRP A 36 -4.00 -8.51 11.09
CA TRP A 36 -4.28 -9.63 11.97
C TRP A 36 -4.22 -9.23 13.44
N ALA A 37 -3.16 -8.52 13.85
CA ALA A 37 -2.99 -8.07 15.23
C ALA A 37 -4.12 -7.13 15.69
N PHE A 38 -4.55 -6.20 14.82
CA PHE A 38 -5.52 -5.17 15.15
C PHE A 38 -6.96 -5.49 14.70
N TYR A 39 -7.19 -6.65 14.08
CA TYR A 39 -8.46 -7.04 13.48
C TYR A 39 -9.62 -6.93 14.47
N ARG A 40 -9.42 -7.43 15.70
CA ARG A 40 -10.44 -7.44 16.76
C ARG A 40 -10.56 -6.11 17.53
N ILE A 41 -9.65 -5.16 17.32
CA ILE A 41 -9.62 -3.87 18.01
C ILE A 41 -10.26 -2.80 17.12
N SER A 42 -9.65 -2.54 15.97
CA SER A 42 -10.07 -1.46 15.06
C SER A 42 -10.69 -1.95 13.75
N GLY A 43 -10.65 -3.27 13.49
CA GLY A 43 -10.90 -3.83 12.17
C GLY A 43 -9.65 -3.88 11.28
N GLY A 44 -8.52 -3.31 11.74
CA GLY A 44 -7.25 -3.35 11.01
C GLY A 44 -7.27 -2.64 9.66
N LEU A 45 -7.99 -1.51 9.52
CA LEU A 45 -8.22 -0.91 8.20
C LEU A 45 -6.97 -0.29 7.55
N PHE A 46 -6.11 0.37 8.35
CA PHE A 46 -4.81 0.97 7.98
C PHE A 46 -4.74 1.77 6.66
N ASN A 47 -5.87 2.16 6.08
CA ASN A 47 -5.94 2.84 4.79
C ASN A 47 -7.22 3.69 4.72
N PRO A 48 -7.10 5.01 4.46
CA PRO A 48 -8.27 5.91 4.34
C PRO A 48 -9.23 5.53 3.22
N ALA A 49 -8.75 5.05 2.07
CA ALA A 49 -9.59 4.61 0.96
C ALA A 49 -10.38 3.34 1.31
N VAL A 50 -9.77 2.40 2.05
CA VAL A 50 -10.46 1.21 2.58
C VAL A 50 -11.53 1.63 3.58
N THR A 51 -11.20 2.55 4.47
CA THR A 51 -12.13 3.09 5.48
C THR A 51 -13.34 3.74 4.79
N LEU A 52 -13.10 4.55 3.75
CA LEU A 52 -14.15 5.18 2.95
C LEU A 52 -14.99 4.15 2.19
N GLY A 53 -14.35 3.15 1.57
CA GLY A 53 -15.03 2.08 0.85
C GLY A 53 -16.00 1.30 1.75
N LEU A 54 -15.60 0.99 2.98
CA LEU A 54 -16.49 0.36 3.96
C LEU A 54 -17.62 1.27 4.43
N CYS A 55 -17.40 2.59 4.54
CA CYS A 55 -18.47 3.53 4.84
C CYS A 55 -19.52 3.60 3.73
N ILE A 56 -19.08 3.68 2.47
CA ILE A 56 -19.97 3.70 1.31
C ILE A 56 -20.76 2.39 1.20
N ALA A 57 -20.13 1.25 1.49
CA ALA A 57 -20.78 -0.05 1.52
C ALA A 57 -21.68 -0.29 2.76
N GLY A 58 -21.82 0.70 3.66
CA GLY A 58 -22.64 0.59 4.87
C GLY A 58 -22.07 -0.34 5.95
N GLN A 59 -20.80 -0.73 5.84
CA GLN A 59 -20.13 -1.66 6.77
C GLN A 59 -19.41 -0.95 7.92
N LEU A 60 -19.18 0.35 7.80
CA LEU A 60 -18.53 1.17 8.83
C LEU A 60 -19.31 2.47 9.06
N PRO A 61 -19.67 2.82 10.31
CA PRO A 61 -20.32 4.10 10.60
C PRO A 61 -19.42 5.29 10.23
N TRP A 62 -19.99 6.30 9.57
CA TRP A 62 -19.27 7.52 9.17
C TRP A 62 -18.59 8.24 10.35
N LEU A 63 -19.21 8.25 11.52
CA LEU A 63 -18.61 8.83 12.72
C LEU A 63 -17.31 8.12 13.12
N ARG A 64 -17.25 6.79 12.97
CA ARG A 64 -16.02 6.03 13.24
C ARG A 64 -14.95 6.33 12.20
N ALA A 65 -15.30 6.48 10.94
CA ALA A 65 -14.36 6.90 9.90
C ALA A 65 -13.80 8.30 10.13
N ALA A 66 -14.60 9.23 10.65
CA ALA A 66 -14.15 10.58 11.00
C ALA A 66 -13.01 10.59 12.03
N PHE A 67 -12.92 9.57 12.90
CA PHE A 67 -11.78 9.40 13.81
C PHE A 67 -10.66 8.53 13.22
N LEU A 68 -11.01 7.49 12.47
CA LEU A 68 -10.01 6.56 11.90
C LEU A 68 -9.17 7.19 10.80
N VAL A 69 -9.74 8.01 9.92
CA VAL A 69 -8.99 8.63 8.82
C VAL A 69 -7.89 9.57 9.36
N PRO A 70 -8.17 10.53 10.26
CA PRO A 70 -7.12 11.33 10.87
C PRO A 70 -6.08 10.49 11.62
N ALA A 71 -6.51 9.46 12.36
CA ALA A 71 -5.58 8.57 13.06
C ALA A 71 -4.66 7.80 12.10
N GLN A 72 -5.16 7.36 10.95
CA GLN A 72 -4.38 6.70 9.90
C GLN A 72 -3.35 7.65 9.29
N LEU A 73 -3.75 8.90 8.98
CA LEU A 73 -2.85 9.91 8.42
C LEU A 73 -1.76 10.34 9.42
N LEU A 74 -2.12 10.53 10.69
CA LEU A 74 -1.16 10.81 11.76
C LEU A 74 -0.22 9.63 11.98
N GLY A 75 -0.75 8.40 11.98
CA GLY A 75 0.04 7.18 12.06
C GLY A 75 1.05 7.06 10.92
N SER A 76 0.66 7.35 9.68
CA SER A 76 1.57 7.31 8.53
C SER A 76 2.66 8.39 8.60
N MET A 77 2.33 9.60 9.08
CA MET A 77 3.32 10.66 9.29
C MET A 77 4.33 10.27 10.37
N CYS A 78 3.87 9.72 11.50
CA CYS A 78 4.74 9.20 12.55
C CYS A 78 5.63 8.05 12.06
N ALA A 79 5.08 7.14 11.25
CA ALA A 79 5.85 6.04 10.67
C ALA A 79 6.96 6.55 9.73
N GLY A 80 6.66 7.53 8.87
CA GLY A 80 7.66 8.16 8.00
C GLY A 80 8.76 8.86 8.80
N GLY A 81 8.39 9.65 9.81
CA GLY A 81 9.37 10.32 10.68
C GLY A 81 10.23 9.36 11.50
N LEU A 82 9.66 8.24 11.95
CA LEU A 82 10.41 7.20 12.64
C LEU A 82 11.43 6.51 11.73
N VAL A 83 11.05 6.22 10.48
CA VAL A 83 11.97 5.63 9.49
C VAL A 83 13.13 6.59 9.20
N ASP A 84 12.84 7.87 9.00
CA ASP A 84 13.86 8.91 8.76
C ASP A 84 14.83 9.07 9.93
N ALA A 85 14.34 8.91 11.17
CA ALA A 85 15.19 8.98 12.37
C ALA A 85 16.00 7.69 12.63
N MET A 86 15.49 6.52 12.26
CA MET A 86 16.10 5.23 12.58
C MET A 86 17.09 4.72 11.53
N PHE A 87 16.89 5.06 10.26
CA PHE A 87 17.65 4.49 9.16
C PHE A 87 18.43 5.58 8.40
N PRO A 88 19.65 5.29 7.96
CA PRO A 88 20.39 6.21 7.11
C PRO A 88 19.75 6.26 5.71
N GLY A 89 19.74 7.44 5.10
CA GLY A 89 19.09 7.69 3.81
C GLY A 89 17.96 8.71 3.95
N SER A 90 17.42 9.16 2.82
CA SER A 90 16.29 10.10 2.84
C SER A 90 14.99 9.32 2.74
N VAL A 91 14.02 9.60 3.60
CA VAL A 91 12.66 9.05 3.48
C VAL A 91 11.98 9.38 2.14
N ALA A 92 12.48 10.38 1.40
CA ALA A 92 12.00 10.70 0.05
C ALA A 92 12.15 9.53 -0.94
N GLN A 93 13.02 8.55 -0.66
CA GLN A 93 13.15 7.33 -1.44
C GLN A 93 11.92 6.40 -1.34
N ALA A 94 11.06 6.59 -0.34
CA ALA A 94 9.80 5.86 -0.18
C ALA A 94 8.60 6.57 -0.81
N ASN A 95 8.82 7.73 -1.47
CA ASN A 95 7.73 8.45 -2.11
C ASN A 95 7.23 7.72 -3.36
N THR A 96 5.92 7.74 -3.58
CA THR A 96 5.30 7.30 -4.82
C THR A 96 5.49 8.34 -5.91
N VAL A 97 6.14 7.97 -7.01
CA VAL A 97 6.53 8.89 -8.10
C VAL A 97 6.37 8.21 -9.45
N LEU A 98 5.56 8.78 -10.34
CA LEU A 98 5.22 8.20 -11.64
C LEU A 98 6.42 7.64 -12.42
N GLY A 99 6.24 6.46 -13.02
CA GLY A 99 7.23 5.85 -13.90
C GLY A 99 7.49 6.67 -15.18
N PRO A 100 8.66 6.50 -15.85
CA PRO A 100 9.10 7.36 -16.97
C PRO A 100 8.17 7.33 -18.19
N TYR A 101 7.37 6.26 -18.33
CA TYR A 101 6.49 6.01 -19.47
C TYR A 101 4.99 6.01 -19.08
N THR A 102 4.68 6.42 -17.85
CA THR A 102 3.33 6.44 -17.30
C THR A 102 2.82 7.88 -17.29
N SER A 103 1.72 8.15 -17.99
CA SER A 103 1.06 9.45 -17.90
C SER A 103 0.28 9.58 -16.60
N ILE A 104 0.00 10.82 -16.18
CA ILE A 104 -0.84 11.10 -14.99
C ILE A 104 -2.16 10.34 -15.06
N ALA A 105 -2.83 10.38 -16.21
CA ALA A 105 -4.08 9.64 -16.42
C ALA A 105 -3.91 8.13 -16.21
N LYS A 106 -2.87 7.51 -16.81
CA LYS A 106 -2.59 6.08 -16.62
C LYS A 106 -2.32 5.74 -15.15
N GLY A 107 -1.52 6.57 -14.46
CA GLY A 107 -1.24 6.40 -13.04
C GLY A 107 -2.51 6.42 -12.17
N VAL A 108 -3.38 7.41 -12.40
CA VAL A 108 -4.67 7.51 -11.67
C VAL A 108 -5.56 6.28 -11.89
N PHE A 109 -5.68 5.79 -13.13
CA PHE A 109 -6.47 4.59 -13.40
C PHE A 109 -5.87 3.33 -12.78
N LEU A 110 -4.55 3.17 -12.82
CA LEU A 110 -3.87 2.05 -12.15
C LEU A 110 -4.15 2.05 -10.65
N GLU A 111 -3.92 3.19 -9.98
CA GLU A 111 -4.19 3.35 -8.54
C GLU A 111 -5.66 3.09 -8.19
N MET A 112 -6.59 3.54 -9.05
CA MET A 112 -8.02 3.27 -8.91
C MET A 112 -8.31 1.76 -8.93
N PHE A 113 -7.80 1.03 -9.93
CA PHE A 113 -8.08 -0.41 -10.05
C PHE A 113 -7.42 -1.22 -8.92
N PHE A 114 -6.20 -0.88 -8.54
CA PHE A 114 -5.50 -1.54 -7.42
C PHE A 114 -6.21 -1.30 -6.09
N THR A 115 -6.62 -0.06 -5.82
CA THR A 115 -7.37 0.28 -4.61
C THR A 115 -8.76 -0.38 -4.61
N ALA A 116 -9.45 -0.40 -5.76
CA ALA A 116 -10.75 -1.06 -5.88
C ALA A 116 -10.64 -2.57 -5.63
N GLN A 117 -9.60 -3.22 -6.15
CA GLN A 117 -9.33 -4.64 -5.91
C GLN A 117 -9.07 -4.92 -4.42
N LEU A 118 -8.28 -4.08 -3.74
CA LEU A 118 -8.07 -4.19 -2.30
C LEU A 118 -9.38 -4.04 -1.52
N ILE A 119 -10.16 -2.99 -1.80
CA ILE A 119 -11.45 -2.74 -1.13
C ILE A 119 -12.42 -3.91 -1.36
N PHE A 120 -12.49 -4.44 -2.58
CA PHE A 120 -13.32 -5.60 -2.90
C PHE A 120 -12.96 -6.82 -2.04
N VAL A 121 -11.66 -7.12 -1.89
CA VAL A 121 -11.20 -8.23 -1.04
C VAL A 121 -11.54 -7.98 0.43
N VAL A 122 -11.38 -6.75 0.94
CA VAL A 122 -11.78 -6.42 2.32
C VAL A 122 -13.28 -6.64 2.52
N LEU A 123 -14.12 -6.18 1.58
CA LEU A 123 -15.57 -6.37 1.68
C LEU A 123 -15.96 -7.86 1.68
N MET A 124 -15.40 -8.64 0.76
CA MET A 124 -15.76 -10.05 0.63
C MET A 124 -15.21 -10.96 1.72
N LEU A 125 -14.02 -10.65 2.27
CA LEU A 125 -13.40 -11.51 3.29
C LEU A 125 -13.67 -11.04 4.72
N ALA A 126 -13.73 -9.72 4.96
CA ALA A 126 -13.86 -9.17 6.30
C ALA A 126 -15.25 -8.66 6.63
N ALA A 127 -15.99 -8.08 5.67
CA ALA A 127 -17.32 -7.55 5.94
C ALA A 127 -18.42 -8.62 5.79
N GLU A 128 -18.31 -9.46 4.76
CA GLU A 128 -19.20 -10.60 4.59
C GLU A 128 -18.92 -11.67 5.66
N LYS A 129 -19.98 -12.10 6.36
CA LYS A 129 -19.85 -13.03 7.49
C LYS A 129 -19.86 -14.46 6.96
N SER A 130 -18.70 -15.09 6.98
CA SER A 130 -18.54 -16.50 6.61
C SER A 130 -17.76 -17.25 7.68
N ARG A 131 -17.70 -18.57 7.57
CA ARG A 131 -16.86 -19.41 8.44
C ARG A 131 -15.38 -19.02 8.36
N ASP A 132 -14.98 -18.36 7.28
CA ASP A 132 -13.61 -18.04 6.93
C ASP A 132 -13.26 -16.56 7.18
N THR A 133 -14.16 -15.76 7.79
CA THR A 133 -13.88 -14.35 8.11
C THR A 133 -12.63 -14.17 9.00
N PHE A 134 -12.27 -15.19 9.80
CA PHE A 134 -11.05 -15.14 10.63
C PHE A 134 -9.74 -15.18 9.82
N ILE A 135 -9.75 -15.72 8.59
CA ILE A 135 -8.58 -15.73 7.69
C ILE A 135 -8.51 -14.50 6.79
N ALA A 136 -9.46 -13.57 6.90
CA ALA A 136 -9.48 -12.34 6.11
C ALA A 136 -8.16 -11.55 6.09
N PRO A 137 -7.41 -11.40 7.21
CA PRO A 137 -6.13 -10.69 7.19
C PRO A 137 -5.12 -11.25 6.18
N ILE A 138 -5.13 -12.57 5.96
CA ILE A 138 -4.25 -13.23 4.99
C ILE A 138 -4.60 -12.78 3.57
N GLY A 139 -5.89 -12.87 3.20
CA GLY A 139 -6.34 -12.47 1.88
C GLY A 139 -6.14 -10.98 1.59
N ILE A 140 -6.32 -10.13 2.61
CA ILE A 140 -6.09 -8.67 2.50
C ILE A 140 -4.62 -8.35 2.24
N GLY A 141 -3.70 -8.99 2.97
CA GLY A 141 -2.26 -8.80 2.75
C GLY A 141 -1.80 -9.32 1.37
N LEU A 142 -2.32 -10.47 0.95
CA LEU A 142 -2.05 -11.02 -0.38
C LEU A 142 -2.63 -10.17 -1.51
N ALA A 143 -3.78 -9.53 -1.30
CA ALA A 143 -4.35 -8.58 -2.25
C ALA A 143 -3.41 -7.38 -2.47
N LEU A 144 -2.90 -6.78 -1.39
CA LEU A 144 -1.94 -5.69 -1.49
C LEU A 144 -0.64 -6.13 -2.19
N PHE A 145 -0.13 -7.32 -1.86
CA PHE A 145 1.04 -7.90 -2.53
C PHE A 145 0.82 -8.01 -4.05
N VAL A 146 -0.31 -8.58 -4.48
CA VAL A 146 -0.64 -8.75 -5.90
C VAL A 146 -0.82 -7.40 -6.61
N ALA A 147 -1.37 -6.40 -5.93
CA ALA A 147 -1.53 -5.06 -6.48
C ALA A 147 -0.17 -4.34 -6.68
N LEU A 148 0.79 -4.57 -5.78
CA LEU A 148 2.10 -3.92 -5.82
C LEU A 148 3.06 -4.50 -6.86
N ILE A 149 2.99 -5.78 -7.19
CA ILE A 149 3.84 -6.37 -8.25
C ILE A 149 3.78 -5.56 -9.57
N PRO A 150 2.59 -5.28 -10.15
CA PRO A 150 2.50 -4.40 -11.31
C PRO A 150 2.65 -2.92 -10.91
N GLY A 151 2.16 -2.50 -9.74
CA GLY A 151 2.25 -1.11 -9.29
C GLY A 151 3.69 -0.58 -9.28
N ASP A 152 4.61 -1.34 -8.71
CA ASP A 152 6.04 -1.03 -8.58
C ASP A 152 6.72 -0.82 -9.95
N MET A 153 6.36 -1.63 -10.95
CA MET A 153 6.93 -1.53 -12.31
C MET A 153 6.49 -0.27 -13.07
N TRP A 154 5.29 0.26 -12.80
CA TRP A 154 4.66 1.31 -13.62
C TRP A 154 4.54 2.66 -12.92
N VAL A 155 4.51 2.68 -11.58
CA VAL A 155 4.13 3.86 -10.79
C VAL A 155 5.27 4.38 -9.91
N PHE A 156 6.42 3.72 -9.84
CA PHE A 156 7.51 4.10 -8.92
C PHE A 156 8.85 4.22 -9.66
N TYR A 157 9.27 5.45 -9.99
CA TYR A 157 10.59 5.76 -10.53
C TYR A 157 11.25 6.94 -9.81
N LEU A 158 12.42 6.67 -9.20
CA LEU A 158 13.20 7.68 -8.48
C LEU A 158 13.63 8.86 -9.39
N SER A 159 13.35 10.08 -8.93
CA SER A 159 13.83 11.33 -9.55
C SER A 159 15.19 11.81 -9.03
N THR A 160 16.10 10.92 -8.61
CA THR A 160 17.40 11.32 -8.03
C THR A 160 18.57 11.40 -9.01
N TRP A 161 18.34 11.29 -10.34
CA TRP A 161 19.39 11.52 -11.34
C TRP A 161 19.25 12.85 -12.11
N ARG A 162 18.64 13.89 -11.51
CA ARG A 162 18.56 15.20 -12.17
C ARG A 162 19.10 16.38 -11.35
N SER A 163 19.96 16.08 -10.38
CA SER A 163 20.74 17.08 -9.65
C SER A 163 22.20 16.64 -9.55
N GLY A 164 22.86 16.58 -10.71
CA GLY A 164 24.31 16.51 -10.86
C GLY A 164 24.80 17.62 -11.81
N ARG A 165 24.30 18.83 -11.56
CA ARG A 165 25.11 20.05 -11.61
C ARG A 165 25.37 20.43 -10.16
#